data_AF-A0A7V9UIY9-F1
#
_entry.id   AF-A0A7V9UIY9-F1
#
_cell.length_a   1.000
_cell.length_b   1.000
_cell.length_c   1.000
_cell.angle_alpha   90.00
_cell.angle_beta   90.00
_cell.angle_gamma   90.00
#
_symmetry.space_group_name_H-M   'P 1'
#
loop_
_entity.id
_entity.type
_entity.pdbx_description
1 polymer ?
#
loop_
_entity_poly.entity_id
_entity_poly.type
_entity_poly.pdbx_seq_one_letter_code
_entity_poly.pdbx_strand_id
1 'polypeptide(L)' 'MKTKIDLRVGLIGAVVAVPKSKKLLQLQVDIGLEKRTIVSGISQYYQPQQLIGKKVVVVANLKP' A
#
# COMPACT_ATOMS: atom_id res chain seq x y z
N MET A 1 -23.42 14.83 3.89
CA MET A 1 -23.10 13.38 3.77
C MET A 1 -21.76 13.22 3.06
N LYS A 2 -20.64 13.04 3.78
CA LYS A 2 -19.35 12.66 3.18
C LYS A 2 -18.95 11.29 3.71
N THR A 3 -19.55 10.24 3.18
CA THR A 3 -19.24 8.87 3.62
C THR A 3 -19.28 7.91 2.43
N LYS A 4 -18.39 8.14 1.46
CA LYS A 4 -18.05 7.11 0.47
C LYS A 4 -16.56 6.88 0.57
N ILE A 5 -16.21 5.70 1.08
CA ILE A 5 -14.84 5.20 1.08
C ILE A 5 -14.49 4.94 -0.38
N ASP A 6 -13.59 5.73 -0.95
CA ASP A 6 -13.06 5.47 -2.29
C ASP A 6 -12.12 4.26 -2.21
N LEU A 7 -12.64 3.09 -2.58
CA LEU A 7 -11.84 1.89 -2.78
C LEU A 7 -11.33 1.89 -4.21
N ARG A 8 -10.02 1.83 -4.38
CA ARG A 8 -9.38 1.74 -5.69
C ARG A 8 -8.45 0.55 -5.75
N VAL A 9 -8.42 -0.10 -6.90
CA VAL A 9 -7.44 -1.14 -7.18
C VAL A 9 -6.17 -0.45 -7.65
N GLY A 10 -5.05 -0.78 -7.03
CA GLY A 10 -3.74 -0.33 -7.46
C GLY A 10 -2.75 -1.49 -7.58
N LEU A 11 -1.73 -1.29 -8.41
CA LEU A 11 -0.66 -2.25 -8.64
C LEU A 11 0.54 -1.90 -7.76
N ILE A 12 1.05 -2.86 -7.01
CA ILE A 12 2.25 -2.67 -6.21
C ILE A 12 3.47 -2.62 -7.14
N GLY A 13 4.09 -1.45 -7.26
CA GLY A 13 5.28 -1.25 -8.07
C GLY A 13 6.57 -1.49 -7.29
N ALA A 14 6.61 -1.10 -6.01
CA ALA A 14 7.78 -1.27 -5.16
C ALA A 14 7.35 -1.54 -3.72
N VAL A 15 8.15 -2.31 -3.00
CA VAL A 15 7.98 -2.52 -1.56
C VAL A 15 9.34 -2.44 -0.88
N VAL A 16 9.43 -1.60 0.15
CA VAL A 16 10.65 -1.34 0.91
C VAL A 16 10.37 -1.60 2.39
N ALA A 17 11.23 -2.38 3.04
CA ALA A 17 11.13 -2.57 4.48
C ALA A 17 11.55 -1.28 5.21
N VAL A 18 10.78 -0.85 6.20
CA VAL A 18 11.12 0.36 6.96
C VAL A 18 12.25 0.02 7.94
N PRO A 19 13.46 0.61 7.82
CA PRO A 19 14.62 0.21 8.62
C PRO A 19 14.41 0.47 10.13
N LYS A 20 13.54 1.43 10.49
CA LYS A 20 13.18 1.74 11.88
C LYS A 20 12.14 0.81 12.49
N SER A 21 11.53 -0.09 11.73
CA SER A 21 10.44 -0.91 12.25
C SER A 21 10.37 -2.29 11.58
N LYS A 22 10.71 -3.33 12.34
CA LYS A 22 10.73 -4.74 11.88
C LYS A 22 9.37 -5.27 11.40
N LYS A 23 8.29 -4.54 11.64
CA LYS A 23 6.92 -4.94 11.30
C LYS A 23 6.33 -4.15 10.15
N LEU A 24 6.94 -3.04 9.74
CA LEU A 24 6.37 -2.13 8.74
C LEU A 24 7.03 -2.34 7.38
N LEU A 25 6.20 -2.54 6.35
CA LEU A 25 6.58 -2.42 4.95
C LEU A 25 5.99 -1.15 4.38
N GLN A 26 6.79 -0.43 3.61
CA GLN A 26 6.37 0.68 2.79
C GLN A 26 6.09 0.16 1.38
N LEU A 27 4.83 0.16 0.98
CA LEU A 27 4.36 -0.25 -0.34
C LEU A 27 4.11 0.99 -1.19
N GLN A 28 4.68 1.00 -2.40
CA GLN A 28 4.36 1.98 -3.43
C GLN A 28 3.33 1.37 -4.36
N VAL A 29 2.10 1.86 -4.26
CA VAL A 29 0.94 1.38 -5.00
C VAL A 29 0.58 2.39 -6.08
N ASP A 30 0.58 1.95 -7.32
CA ASP A 30 0.15 2.73 -8.48
C ASP A 30 -1.35 2.51 -8.70
N ILE A 31 -2.16 3.55 -8.51
CA ILE A 31 -3.62 3.49 -8.73
C ILE A 31 -4.01 4.00 -10.14
N GLY A 32 -3.07 4.01 -11.08
CA GLY A 32 -3.25 4.45 -12.48
C GLY A 32 -3.21 5.96 -12.67
N LEU A 33 -3.73 6.75 -11.72
CA LEU A 33 -3.68 8.22 -11.75
C LEU A 33 -2.47 8.78 -11.00
N GLU A 34 -2.10 8.14 -9.90
CA GLU A 34 -1.03 8.58 -9.01
C GLU A 34 -0.42 7.37 -8.30
N LYS A 35 0.84 7.51 -7.89
CA LYS A 35 1.53 6.53 -7.04
C LYS A 35 1.40 6.97 -5.60
N ARG A 36 0.86 6.12 -4.74
CA ARG A 36 0.76 6.35 -3.30
C ARG A 36 1.71 5.47 -2.52
N THR A 37 2.25 6.06 -1.46
CA THR A 37 3.07 5.36 -0.48
C THR A 37 2.18 4.97 0.69
N ILE A 38 2.06 3.67 0.93
CA ILE A 38 1.26 3.10 2.02
C ILE A 38 2.21 2.35 2.93
N VAL A 39 2.20 2.66 4.22
CA VAL A 39 2.94 1.90 5.23
C VAL A 39 1.98 0.92 5.88
N SER A 40 2.33 -0.37 5.89
CA SER A 40 1.51 -1.43 6.49
C SER A 40 2.33 -2.34 7.39
N GLY A 41 1.75 -2.69 8.54
CA GLY A 41 2.31 -3.58 9.56
C GLY A 41 2.37 -5.06 9.19
N ILE A 42 2.45 -5.37 7.89
CA ILE A 42 2.32 -6.72 7.33
C ILE A 42 3.65 -7.40 7.04
N SER A 43 4.78 -6.79 7.44
CA SER A 43 6.13 -7.32 7.15
C SER A 43 6.40 -8.72 7.71
N GLN A 44 5.63 -9.12 8.72
CA GLN A 44 5.72 -10.40 9.41
C GLN A 44 4.94 -11.51 8.68
N TYR A 45 4.04 -11.14 7.77
CA TYR A 45 3.19 -12.09 7.03
C TYR A 45 3.56 -12.18 5.55
N TYR A 46 4.10 -11.11 4.97
CA TYR A 46 4.41 -11.04 3.54
C TYR A 46 5.82 -10.52 3.30
N GLN A 47 6.51 -11.14 2.35
CA GLN A 47 7.78 -10.62 1.86
C GLN A 47 7.57 -9.56 0.77
N PRO A 48 8.43 -8.53 0.68
CA PRO A 48 8.36 -7.49 -0.36
C PRO A 48 8.24 -8.04 -1.78
N GLN A 49 9.03 -9.08 -2.10
CA GLN A 49 9.06 -9.71 -3.42
C GLN A 49 7.74 -10.38 -3.80
N GLN A 50 6.99 -10.89 -2.83
CA GLN A 50 5.68 -11.51 -3.08
C GLN A 50 4.59 -10.48 -3.32
N LEU A 51 4.83 -9.23 -2.90
CA LEU A 51 3.86 -8.14 -3.01
C LEU A 51 4.04 -7.37 -4.32
N ILE A 52 5.26 -7.24 -4.84
CA ILE A 52 5.53 -6.57 -6.11
C ILE A 52 4.74 -7.25 -7.25
N GLY A 53 4.06 -6.45 -8.06
CA GLY A 53 3.22 -6.91 -9.16
C GLY A 53 1.82 -7.40 -8.75
N LYS A 54 1.52 -7.49 -7.45
CA LYS A 54 0.15 -7.79 -7.00
C LYS A 54 -0.75 -6.57 -7.10
N LYS A 55 -2.01 -6.81 -7.45
CA LYS A 55 -3.09 -5.81 -7.37
C LYS A 55 -3.67 -5.83 -5.96
N VAL A 56 -3.74 -4.68 -5.32
CA VAL A 56 -4.29 -4.50 -3.98
C VAL A 56 -5.37 -3.43 -3.98
N VAL A 57 -6.31 -3.54 -3.04
CA VAL A 57 -7.35 -2.53 -2.84
C VAL A 57 -6.84 -1.55 -1.79
N VAL A 58 -6.84 -0.26 -2.16
CA VAL A 58 -6.42 0.83 -1.28
C VAL A 58 -7.58 1.80 -1.09
N VAL A 59 -7.66 2.37 0.11
CA VAL A 59 -8.62 3.44 0.42
C VAL A 59 -7.99 4.76 0.02
N ALA A 60 -8.47 5.38 -1.07
CA ALA A 60 -7.92 6.62 -1.59
C ALA A 60 -8.41 7.88 -0.85
N ASN A 61 -9.50 7.78 -0.08
CA ASN A 61 -10.13 8.91 0.62
C ASN A 61 -9.92 8.88 2.16
N LEU A 62 -8.85 8.27 2.65
CA LEU A 62 -8.47 8.40 4.06
C LEU A 62 -7.76 9.75 4.25
N LYS A 63 -8.26 10.60 5.14
CA LYS A 63 -7.51 11.76 5.61
C LYS A 63 -6.32 11.28 6.45
N PRO A 64 -5.14 11.93 6.33
CA PRO A 64 -3.93 11.56 7.07
C PRO A 64 -4.10 11.69 8.58
#